data_AF-A0A1C5TSY6-F1
#
_entry.id   AF-A0A1C5TSY6-F1
#
_cell.length_a   1.000
_cell.length_b   1.000
_cell.length_c   1.000
_cell.angle_alpha   90.00
_cell.angle_beta   90.00
_cell.angle_gamma   90.00
#
_symmetry.space_group_name_H-M   'P 1'
#
loop_
_entity.id
_entity.type
_entity.pdbx_description
1 polymer ?
#
loop_
_entity_poly.entity_id
_entity_poly.type
_entity_poly.pdbx_seq_one_letter_code
_entity_poly.pdbx_strand_id
1 'polypeptide(L)'
;MKKNNKGFSLVELIIVIAIMAILAGALAPALIKYINKSRRSADISNADTIRTACQTAMSDEDAMVAIGTGVTGASVSDLKSSYGAFSTEISSILGNSTITSKYFDKGNEFTVDINVAGNTVIVKAGSQQVSPQP
;
A
#
# COMPACT_ATOMS: atom_id res chain seq x y z
N MET A 1 -3.56 -55.21 -30.79
CA MET A 1 -4.04 -53.80 -30.74
C MET A 1 -2.88 -52.88 -31.11
N LYS A 2 -2.84 -52.28 -32.31
CA LYS A 2 -1.74 -51.38 -32.71
C LYS A 2 -1.98 -49.99 -32.10
N LYS A 3 -1.16 -49.59 -31.13
CA LYS A 3 -1.17 -48.23 -30.56
C LYS A 3 -0.61 -47.25 -31.60
N ASN A 4 -1.47 -46.37 -32.10
CA ASN A 4 -1.14 -45.31 -33.04
C ASN A 4 -0.61 -44.10 -32.27
N ASN A 5 0.64 -44.17 -31.80
CA ASN A 5 1.29 -43.06 -31.11
C ASN A 5 1.78 -42.05 -32.16
N LYS A 6 0.87 -41.20 -32.67
CA LYS A 6 1.25 -40.01 -33.43
C LYS A 6 1.83 -39.00 -32.43
N GLY A 7 3.15 -38.99 -32.29
CA GLY A 7 3.86 -37.93 -31.57
C GLY A 7 3.78 -36.61 -32.35
N PHE A 8 3.87 -35.50 -31.63
CA PHE A 8 4.00 -34.16 -32.21
C PHE A 8 5.24 -34.09 -33.13
N SER A 9 5.11 -33.44 -34.29
CA SER A 9 6.24 -33.15 -35.17
C SER A 9 7.15 -32.11 -34.52
N LEU A 10 8.47 -32.23 -34.71
CA LEU A 10 9.44 -31.23 -34.26
C LEU A 10 9.12 -29.83 -34.83
N VAL A 11 8.59 -29.78 -36.07
CA VAL A 11 8.19 -28.52 -36.72
C VAL A 11 7.01 -27.87 -35.99
N GLU A 12 6.05 -28.67 -35.55
CA GLU A 12 4.88 -28.16 -34.80
C GLU A 12 5.32 -27.60 -33.45
N LEU A 13 6.30 -28.21 -32.80
CA LEU A 13 6.84 -27.73 -31.52
C LEU A 13 7.62 -26.41 -31.65
N ILE A 14 8.45 -26.25 -32.68
CA ILE A 14 9.23 -25.01 -32.87
C ILE A 14 8.34 -23.79 -33.18
N ILE A 15 7.23 -23.99 -33.89
CA ILE A 15 6.27 -22.92 -34.20
C ILE A 15 5.56 -22.47 -32.91
N VAL A 16 5.21 -23.41 -32.03
CA VAL A 16 4.55 -23.11 -30.76
C VAL A 16 5.46 -22.26 -29.86
N ILE A 17 6.73 -22.65 -29.68
CA ILE A 17 7.65 -21.86 -28.86
C ILE A 17 7.93 -20.48 -29.46
N ALA A 18 7.94 -20.36 -30.80
CA ALA A 18 8.13 -19.08 -31.49
C ALA A 18 6.96 -18.12 -31.21
N ILE A 19 5.72 -18.59 -31.31
CA ILE A 19 4.54 -17.77 -31.01
C ILE A 19 4.48 -17.42 -29.52
N MET A 20 4.75 -18.38 -28.62
CA MET A 20 4.80 -18.12 -27.18
C MET A 20 5.86 -17.08 -26.80
N ALA A 21 7.02 -17.09 -27.46
CA ALA A 21 8.07 -16.09 -27.26
C ALA A 21 7.62 -14.68 -27.67
N ILE A 22 6.94 -14.55 -28.82
CA ILE A 22 6.39 -13.26 -29.29
C ILE A 22 5.32 -12.73 -28.31
N LEU A 23 4.38 -13.59 -27.90
CA LEU A 23 3.31 -13.21 -26.98
C LEU A 23 3.86 -12.83 -25.59
N ALA A 24 4.81 -13.60 -25.06
CA ALA A 24 5.45 -13.29 -23.77
C ALA A 24 6.18 -11.94 -23.82
N GLY A 25 6.88 -11.66 -24.92
CA GLY A 25 7.57 -10.38 -25.12
C GLY A 25 6.61 -9.17 -25.14
N ALA A 26 5.47 -9.29 -25.82
CA ALA A 26 4.49 -8.20 -25.90
C ALA A 26 3.74 -7.94 -24.58
N LEU A 27 3.55 -8.96 -23.74
CA LEU A 27 2.79 -8.85 -22.48
C LEU A 27 3.59 -8.23 -21.32
N ALA A 28 4.92 -8.35 -21.33
CA ALA A 28 5.79 -7.85 -20.26
C ALA A 28 5.56 -6.36 -19.88
N PRO A 29 5.55 -5.39 -20.82
CA PRO A 29 5.35 -3.97 -20.46
C PRO A 29 3.95 -3.69 -19.90
N ALA A 30 2.92 -4.36 -20.44
CA ALA A 30 1.55 -4.22 -19.96
C ALA A 30 1.43 -4.73 -18.51
N LEU A 31 2.02 -5.88 -18.21
CA LEU A 31 2.02 -6.47 -16.87
C LEU A 31 2.69 -5.54 -15.85
N ILE A 32 3.86 -4.99 -16.17
CA ILE A 32 4.58 -4.05 -15.28
C ILE A 32 3.72 -2.82 -14.97
N LYS A 33 3.06 -2.26 -15.99
CA LYS A 33 2.14 -1.11 -15.81
C LYS A 33 0.99 -1.46 -14.86
N TYR A 34 0.37 -2.63 -15.02
CA TYR A 34 -0.72 -3.07 -14.14
C TYR A 34 -0.26 -3.31 -12.70
N ILE A 35 0.92 -3.92 -12.50
CA ILE A 35 1.50 -4.11 -11.16
C ILE A 35 1.73 -2.76 -10.48
N ASN A 36 2.31 -1.79 -11.19
CA ASN A 36 2.55 -0.46 -10.65
C ASN A 36 1.26 0.28 -10.33
N LYS A 37 0.24 0.19 -11.19
CA LYS A 37 -1.10 0.75 -10.93
C LYS A 37 -1.74 0.11 -9.69
N SER A 38 -1.63 -1.20 -9.53
CA SER A 38 -2.14 -1.92 -8.37
C SER A 38 -1.43 -1.50 -7.08
N ARG A 39 -0.09 -1.41 -7.10
CA ARG A 39 0.70 -0.93 -5.95
C ARG A 39 0.33 0.49 -5.56
N ARG A 40 0.18 1.40 -6.54
CA ARG A 40 -0.24 2.78 -6.28
C ARG A 40 -1.63 2.84 -5.64
N SER A 41 -2.59 2.05 -6.16
CA SER A 41 -3.94 1.99 -5.61
C SER A 41 -3.96 1.43 -4.19
N ALA A 42 -3.14 0.41 -3.91
CA ALA A 42 -2.99 -0.17 -2.58
C ALA A 42 -2.41 0.85 -1.59
N ASP A 43 -1.37 1.59 -1.98
CA ASP A 43 -0.78 2.63 -1.13
C ASP A 43 -1.78 3.75 -0.82
N ILE A 44 -2.57 4.20 -1.80
CA ILE A 44 -3.63 5.20 -1.58
C ILE A 44 -4.68 4.66 -0.60
N SER A 45 -5.16 3.43 -0.82
CA SER A 45 -6.14 2.80 0.08
C SER A 45 -5.61 2.63 1.51
N ASN A 46 -4.34 2.25 1.66
CA ASN A 46 -3.70 2.14 2.96
C ASN A 46 -3.58 3.51 3.63
N ALA A 47 -3.14 4.53 2.89
CA ALA A 47 -3.04 5.89 3.40
C ALA A 47 -4.39 6.47 3.83
N ASP A 48 -5.45 6.23 3.06
CA ASP A 48 -6.82 6.61 3.44
C ASP A 48 -7.29 5.88 4.70
N THR A 49 -6.98 4.59 4.82
CA THR A 49 -7.31 3.81 6.03
C THR A 49 -6.59 4.35 7.26
N ILE A 50 -5.30 4.69 7.13
CA ILE A 50 -4.51 5.33 8.20
C ILE A 50 -5.11 6.68 8.57
N ARG A 51 -5.48 7.48 7.57
CA ARG A 51 -6.11 8.79 7.79
C ARG A 51 -7.42 8.65 8.53
N THR A 52 -8.29 7.74 8.11
CA THR A 52 -9.56 7.47 8.78
C THR A 52 -9.34 6.99 10.21
N ALA A 53 -8.36 6.10 10.45
CA ALA A 53 -8.02 5.70 11.81
C ALA A 53 -7.61 6.88 12.70
N CYS A 54 -6.79 7.80 12.17
CA CYS A 54 -6.42 9.03 12.88
C CYS A 54 -7.62 9.93 13.14
N GLN A 55 -8.51 10.12 12.16
CA GLN A 55 -9.72 10.91 12.35
C GLN A 55 -10.68 10.30 13.37
N THR A 56 -10.80 8.98 13.40
CA THR A 56 -11.56 8.27 14.42
C THR A 56 -10.93 8.46 15.80
N ALA A 57 -9.61 8.31 15.93
CA ALA A 57 -8.91 8.54 17.19
C ALA A 57 -9.02 10.02 17.64
N MET A 58 -9.04 10.98 16.72
CA MET A 58 -9.30 12.40 17.04
C MET A 58 -10.75 12.69 17.46
N SER A 59 -11.67 11.74 17.31
CA SER A 59 -13.04 11.88 17.80
C SER A 59 -13.18 11.46 19.27
N ASP A 60 -12.14 10.87 19.85
CA ASP A 60 -12.04 10.49 21.26
C ASP A 60 -11.33 11.60 22.07
N GLU A 61 -11.90 11.99 23.20
CA GLU A 61 -11.41 13.09 24.03
C GLU A 61 -10.07 12.74 24.71
N ASP A 62 -9.91 11.53 25.24
CA ASP A 62 -8.68 11.07 25.89
C ASP A 62 -7.53 10.97 24.88
N ALA A 63 -7.84 10.48 23.67
CA ALA A 63 -6.89 10.46 22.56
C ALA A 63 -6.47 11.87 22.12
N MET A 64 -7.41 12.83 22.12
CA MET A 64 -7.11 14.23 21.79
C MET A 64 -6.24 14.91 22.85
N VAL A 65 -6.47 14.62 24.12
CA VAL A 65 -5.60 15.08 25.20
C VAL A 65 -4.19 14.47 25.07
N ALA A 66 -4.10 13.18 24.74
CA ALA A 66 -2.82 12.47 24.64
C ALA A 66 -1.93 12.98 23.49
N ILE A 67 -2.52 13.35 22.35
CA ILE A 67 -1.77 13.86 21.19
C ILE A 67 -1.47 15.38 21.28
N GLY A 68 -2.14 16.10 22.18
CA GLY A 68 -1.90 17.51 22.44
C GLY A 68 -2.15 18.39 21.21
N THR A 69 -1.11 19.09 20.74
CA THR A 69 -1.20 20.00 19.57
C THR A 69 -1.19 19.27 18.23
N GLY A 70 -0.92 17.96 18.22
CA GLY A 70 -0.72 17.17 17.02
C GLY A 70 0.72 16.71 16.84
N VAL A 71 0.99 16.06 15.71
CA VAL A 71 2.28 15.42 15.40
C VAL A 71 2.70 15.75 13.98
N THR A 72 4.00 15.77 13.73
CA THR A 72 4.55 15.98 12.39
C THR A 72 5.60 14.91 12.12
N GLY A 73 5.45 14.19 11.01
CA GLY A 73 6.38 13.18 10.55
C GLY A 73 6.41 11.92 11.39
N ALA A 74 5.36 11.63 12.17
CA ALA A 74 5.29 10.43 12.99
C ALA A 74 5.09 9.20 12.10
N SER A 75 5.90 8.15 12.28
CA SER A 75 5.69 6.89 11.57
C SER A 75 4.41 6.22 12.07
N VAL A 76 3.79 5.36 11.25
CA VAL A 76 2.61 4.59 11.72
C VAL A 76 2.92 3.72 12.94
N SER A 77 4.15 3.22 13.07
CA SER A 77 4.62 2.54 14.27
C SER A 77 4.66 3.47 15.49
N ASP A 78 5.20 4.68 15.36
CA ASP A 78 5.21 5.69 16.43
C ASP A 78 3.79 6.04 16.87
N LEU A 79 2.87 6.22 15.91
CA LEU A 79 1.45 6.46 16.21
C LEU A 79 0.84 5.35 17.05
N LYS A 80 1.29 4.11 16.89
CA LYS A 80 0.81 2.92 17.63
C LYS A 80 1.46 2.73 19.00
N SER A 81 2.51 3.46 19.35
CA SER A 81 3.25 3.23 20.61
C SER A 81 3.52 4.46 21.46
N SER A 82 3.50 5.66 20.89
CA SER A 82 4.13 6.83 21.51
C SER A 82 3.15 7.90 21.99
N TYR A 83 1.85 7.72 21.79
CA TYR A 83 0.82 8.76 22.02
C TYR A 83 -0.34 8.30 22.92
N GLY A 84 -0.07 7.41 23.88
CA GLY A 84 -1.02 7.06 24.94
C GLY A 84 -2.37 6.53 24.40
N ALA A 85 -3.48 7.13 24.85
CA ALA A 85 -4.83 6.74 24.44
C ALA A 85 -5.04 6.80 22.92
N PHE A 86 -4.40 7.76 22.24
CA PHE A 86 -4.41 7.83 20.78
C PHE A 86 -3.80 6.58 20.14
N SER A 87 -2.69 6.08 20.70
CA SER A 87 -2.05 4.86 20.22
C SER A 87 -2.91 3.62 20.40
N THR A 88 -3.69 3.55 21.47
CA THR A 88 -4.65 2.45 21.71
C THR A 88 -5.73 2.43 20.64
N GLU A 89 -6.33 3.58 20.31
CA GLU A 89 -7.36 3.67 19.28
C GLU A 89 -6.82 3.34 17.89
N ILE A 90 -5.65 3.90 17.52
CA ILE A 90 -5.01 3.59 16.24
C ILE A 90 -4.69 2.10 16.11
N SER A 91 -4.19 1.47 17.17
CA SER A 91 -3.86 0.05 17.16
C SER A 91 -5.09 -0.84 17.12
N SER A 92 -6.22 -0.39 17.69
CA SER A 92 -7.52 -1.07 17.58
C SER A 92 -8.02 -1.12 16.14
N ILE A 93 -7.82 -0.05 15.37
CA ILE A 93 -8.30 0.07 13.99
C ILE A 93 -7.33 -0.56 12.98
N LEU A 94 -6.03 -0.29 13.10
CA LEU A 94 -5.01 -0.70 12.12
C LEU A 94 -4.30 -2.01 12.51
N GLY A 95 -4.49 -2.51 13.72
CA GLY A 95 -3.70 -3.61 14.29
C GLY A 95 -2.22 -3.25 14.52
N ASN A 96 -1.42 -4.21 14.97
CA ASN A 96 0.00 -3.99 15.29
C ASN A 96 0.98 -4.22 14.14
N SER A 97 0.51 -4.61 12.95
CA SER A 97 1.39 -4.83 11.80
C SER A 97 1.92 -3.51 11.23
N THR A 98 3.19 -3.51 10.80
CA THR A 98 3.80 -2.40 10.05
C THR A 98 3.16 -2.30 8.67
N ILE A 99 2.78 -1.09 8.26
CA ILE A 99 2.18 -0.82 6.96
C ILE A 99 3.19 -0.08 6.10
N THR A 100 3.77 -0.75 5.10
CA THR A 100 4.80 -0.16 4.24
C THR A 100 4.26 0.21 2.86
N SER A 101 4.79 1.30 2.29
CA SER A 101 4.49 1.71 0.92
C SER A 101 5.15 0.77 -0.07
N LYS A 102 4.44 0.44 -1.15
CA LYS A 102 4.94 -0.40 -2.25
C LYS A 102 5.17 0.36 -3.54
N TYR A 103 4.69 1.60 -3.64
CA TYR A 103 4.79 2.45 -4.82
C TYR A 103 5.53 3.77 -4.56
N PHE A 104 5.04 4.60 -3.63
CA PHE A 104 5.55 5.96 -3.45
C PHE A 104 6.88 6.02 -2.69
N ASP A 105 7.06 5.17 -1.68
CA ASP A 105 8.28 5.07 -0.89
C ASP A 105 8.56 3.61 -0.53
N LYS A 106 8.98 2.85 -1.54
CA LYS A 106 8.99 1.38 -1.52
C LYS A 106 9.79 0.81 -0.35
N GLY A 107 9.10 0.09 0.53
CA GLY A 107 9.69 -0.62 1.67
C GLY A 107 9.72 0.19 2.96
N ASN A 108 9.40 1.49 2.89
CA ASN A 108 9.36 2.38 4.04
C ASN A 108 7.92 2.50 4.57
N GLU A 109 7.79 2.85 5.84
CA GLU A 109 6.49 3.08 6.49
C GLU A 109 5.91 4.44 6.10
N PHE A 110 4.59 4.56 6.15
CA PHE A 110 3.92 5.85 5.99
C PHE A 110 4.21 6.75 7.20
N THR A 111 4.30 8.05 6.95
CA THR A 111 4.39 9.07 7.99
C THR A 111 3.11 9.90 8.01
N VAL A 112 2.75 10.42 9.18
CA VAL A 112 1.50 11.16 9.38
C VAL A 112 1.80 12.49 10.06
N ASP A 113 1.17 13.53 9.50
CA ASP A 113 1.07 14.84 10.13
C ASP A 113 -0.37 15.04 10.59
N ILE A 114 -0.55 15.36 11.87
CA ILE A 114 -1.83 15.67 12.49
C ILE A 114 -1.72 17.10 13.03
N ASN A 115 -2.60 17.98 12.59
CA ASN A 115 -2.75 19.31 13.17
C ASN A 115 -4.12 19.41 13.83
N VAL A 116 -4.12 19.46 15.16
CA VAL A 116 -5.36 19.49 15.95
C VAL A 116 -6.09 20.83 15.79
N ALA A 117 -5.36 21.95 15.79
CA ALA A 117 -5.94 23.28 15.62
C ALA A 117 -6.58 23.49 14.23
N GLY A 118 -5.97 22.91 13.20
CA GLY A 118 -6.47 22.93 11.83
C GLY A 118 -7.44 21.80 11.49
N ASN A 119 -7.65 20.85 12.41
CA ASN A 119 -8.37 19.60 12.17
C ASN A 119 -7.94 18.89 10.88
N THR A 120 -6.64 18.81 10.62
CA THR A 120 -6.09 18.17 9.42
C THR A 120 -5.26 16.94 9.76
N VAL A 121 -5.42 15.90 8.93
CA VAL A 121 -4.60 14.70 8.94
C VAL A 121 -4.08 14.48 7.53
N ILE A 122 -2.76 14.42 7.40
CA ILE A 122 -2.04 14.22 6.15
C ILE A 122 -1.18 12.96 6.31
N VAL A 123 -1.34 12.01 5.39
CA VAL A 123 -0.53 10.79 5.32
C VAL A 123 0.41 10.89 4.13
N LYS A 124 1.70 10.68 4.39
CA LYS A 124 2.78 10.77 3.43
C LYS A 124 3.49 9.43 3.27
N ALA A 125 4.05 9.24 2.09
CA ALA A 125 5.04 8.19 1.80
C ALA A 125 6.30 8.89 1.28
N GLY A 126 7.38 8.81 2.04
CA GLY A 126 8.55 9.68 1.84
C GLY A 126 8.15 11.15 1.86
N SER A 127 8.55 11.91 0.83
CA SER A 127 8.21 13.34 0.71
C SER A 127 6.85 13.60 0.05
N GLN A 128 6.12 12.57 -0.37
CA GLN A 128 4.87 12.72 -1.14
C GLN A 128 3.65 12.59 -0.24
N GLN A 129 2.73 13.55 -0.30
CA GLN A 129 1.40 13.43 0.28
C GLN A 129 0.59 12.42 -0.54
N VAL A 130 0.10 11.38 0.15
CA VAL A 130 -0.70 10.31 -0.46
C VAL A 130 -2.18 10.46 -0.09
N SER A 131 -2.48 10.85 1.14
CA SER A 131 -3.86 11.10 1.60
C SER A 131 -3.94 12.38 2.45
N PRO A 132 -4.99 13.22 2.31
CA PRO A 132 -5.96 13.16 1.21
C PRO A 132 -5.25 13.38 -0.13
N GLN A 133 -5.76 12.78 -1.22
CA GLN A 133 -5.14 12.97 -2.53
C GLN A 133 -5.07 14.48 -2.85
N PRO A 134 -3.88 15.00 -3.21
CA PRO A 134 -3.70 16.40 -3.58
C PRO A 134 -4.43 16.74 -4.89
#